data_AF-A0A2H9RSY3-F1
#
_entry.id   AF-A0A2H9RSY3-F1
#
_cell.length_a   1.000
_cell.length_b   1.000
_cell.length_c   1.000
_cell.angle_alpha   90.00
_cell.angle_beta   90.00
_cell.angle_gamma   90.00
#
_symmetry.space_group_name_H-M   'P 1'
#
loop_
_entity.id
_entity.type
_entity.pdbx_description
1 polymer ?
#
loop_
_entity_poly.entity_id
_entity_poly.type
_entity_poly.pdbx_seq_one_letter_code
_entity_poly.pdbx_strand_id
1 'polypeptide(L)'
;MNSNTALNSNLKFECQRCSKKQIVTDYSTGEIFCASCGFVIDEKANHSGYESSFDNEQKNTRRTGAPITLSRNDFGLSTVINSENIDVHGKSIPFAFSSTVKRIRIQDAKSRLAKHS
;
A
#
# COMPACT_ATOMS: atom_id res chain seq x y z
N MET A 1 23.52 -35.77 -3.47
CA MET A 1 22.90 -36.49 -4.60
C MET A 1 21.46 -35.99 -4.69
N ASN A 2 21.27 -34.68 -4.97
CA ASN A 2 21.01 -34.11 -6.30
C ASN A 2 19.62 -34.57 -6.77
N SER A 3 18.64 -33.71 -7.02
CA SER A 3 18.74 -32.56 -7.92
C SER A 3 17.49 -31.70 -7.82
N ASN A 4 17.68 -30.37 -7.81
CA ASN A 4 16.88 -29.37 -8.52
C ASN A 4 15.38 -29.68 -8.73
N THR A 5 14.54 -28.90 -8.05
CA THR A 5 13.35 -28.40 -8.73
C THR A 5 13.30 -26.91 -8.47
N ALA A 6 13.94 -26.18 -9.40
CA ALA A 6 13.73 -24.76 -9.57
C ALA A 6 12.22 -24.49 -9.49
N LEU A 7 11.84 -23.53 -8.65
CA LEU A 7 10.52 -22.93 -8.67
C LEU A 7 10.32 -22.34 -10.07
N ASN A 8 9.76 -23.14 -10.98
CA ASN A 8 9.40 -22.73 -12.31
C ASN A 8 8.37 -21.62 -12.18
N SER A 9 8.80 -20.39 -12.41
CA SER A 9 8.01 -19.16 -12.49
C SER A 9 7.04 -19.13 -13.68
N ASN A 10 6.64 -20.30 -14.21
CA ASN A 10 5.73 -20.46 -15.35
C ASN A 10 4.43 -21.20 -14.96
N LEU A 11 4.08 -21.22 -13.68
CA LEU A 11 2.92 -21.96 -13.19
C LEU A 11 1.57 -21.25 -13.35
N LYS A 12 1.54 -20.05 -13.96
CA LYS A 12 0.32 -19.22 -14.01
C LYS A 12 -0.72 -19.64 -15.05
N PHE A 13 -0.40 -20.57 -15.98
CA PHE A 13 -1.27 -20.85 -17.11
C PHE A 13 -1.57 -22.34 -17.35
N GLU A 14 -1.09 -23.25 -16.50
CA GLU A 14 -1.32 -24.69 -16.67
C GLU A 14 -1.65 -25.39 -15.34
N CYS A 15 -2.70 -26.21 -15.34
CA CYS A 15 -3.09 -26.99 -14.18
C CYS A 15 -2.13 -28.18 -13.97
N GLN A 16 -1.50 -28.27 -12.79
CA GLN A 16 -0.58 -29.37 -12.44
C GLN A 16 -1.24 -30.77 -12.39
N ARG A 17 -2.58 -30.85 -12.34
CA ARG A 17 -3.30 -32.12 -12.22
C ARG A 17 -3.76 -32.70 -13.55
N CYS A 18 -4.12 -31.84 -14.50
CA CYS A 18 -4.72 -32.27 -15.77
C CYS A 18 -4.02 -31.68 -17.01
N SER A 19 -2.96 -30.88 -16.82
CA SER A 19 -2.20 -30.20 -17.89
C SER A 19 -3.05 -29.34 -18.83
N LYS A 20 -4.27 -29.00 -18.43
CA LYS A 20 -5.15 -28.09 -19.17
C LYS A 20 -4.91 -26.65 -18.73
N LYS A 21 -5.06 -25.72 -19.67
CA LYS A 21 -4.83 -24.28 -19.47
C LYS A 21 -6.08 -23.49 -19.09
N GLN A 22 -7.12 -24.20 -18.63
CA GLN A 22 -8.42 -23.63 -18.28
C GLN A 22 -8.42 -23.27 -16.79
N ILE A 23 -7.91 -22.08 -16.46
CA ILE A 23 -7.84 -21.54 -15.10
C ILE A 23 -8.85 -20.40 -14.99
N VAL A 24 -9.68 -20.42 -13.95
CA VAL A 24 -10.73 -19.45 -13.66
C VAL A 24 -10.55 -18.92 -12.25
N THR A 25 -10.83 -17.64 -12.05
CA THR A 25 -10.79 -16.99 -10.73
C THR A 25 -12.21 -16.74 -10.27
N ASP A 26 -12.57 -17.28 -9.11
CA ASP A 26 -13.81 -16.94 -8.42
C ASP A 26 -13.59 -15.67 -7.59
N TYR A 27 -14.24 -14.59 -7.98
CA TYR A 27 -14.16 -13.31 -7.29
C TYR A 27 -14.92 -13.29 -5.95
N SER A 28 -15.85 -14.23 -5.72
CA SER A 28 -16.64 -14.30 -4.50
C SER A 28 -15.89 -14.95 -3.34
N THR A 29 -15.12 -16.01 -3.62
CA THR A 29 -14.29 -16.73 -2.65
C THR A 29 -12.83 -16.28 -2.67
N GLY A 30 -12.38 -15.66 -3.78
CA GLY A 30 -10.99 -15.29 -3.98
C GLY A 30 -10.12 -16.47 -4.36
N GLU A 31 -10.69 -17.53 -4.94
CA GLU A 31 -9.94 -18.74 -5.30
C GLU A 31 -9.58 -18.74 -6.80
N ILE A 32 -8.42 -19.31 -7.12
CA ILE A 32 -7.99 -19.60 -8.49
C ILE A 32 -8.06 -21.11 -8.67
N PHE A 33 -8.95 -21.59 -9.53
CA PHE A 33 -9.16 -23.03 -9.73
C PHE A 33 -9.19 -23.41 -11.22
N CYS A 34 -8.97 -24.69 -11.50
CA CYS A 34 -9.07 -25.22 -12.85
C CYS A 34 -10.52 -25.62 -13.18
N ALA A 35 -11.12 -25.00 -14.20
CA ALA A 35 -12.49 -25.29 -14.62
C ALA A 35 -12.68 -26.73 -15.14
N SER A 36 -11.60 -27.40 -15.55
CA SER A 36 -11.68 -28.72 -16.18
C SER A 36 -11.55 -29.90 -15.20
N CYS A 37 -11.00 -29.68 -14.01
CA CYS A 37 -10.82 -30.76 -13.01
C CYS A 37 -11.11 -30.33 -11.56
N GLY A 38 -11.45 -29.06 -11.31
CA GLY A 38 -11.78 -28.54 -9.99
C GLY A 38 -10.58 -28.36 -9.05
N PHE A 39 -9.35 -28.50 -9.54
CA PHE A 39 -8.15 -28.32 -8.72
C PHE A 39 -7.94 -26.84 -8.37
N VAL A 40 -7.88 -26.52 -7.08
CA VAL A 40 -7.56 -25.18 -6.56
C VAL A 40 -6.05 -24.98 -6.61
N ILE A 41 -5.63 -23.97 -7.35
CA ILE A 41 -4.22 -23.60 -7.55
C ILE A 41 -3.80 -22.60 -6.47
N ASP A 42 -4.68 -21.68 -6.12
CA ASP A 42 -4.47 -20.69 -5.07
C ASP A 42 -5.80 -20.40 -4.35
N GLU A 43 -5.78 -20.45 -3.02
CA GLU A 43 -6.94 -20.21 -2.15
C GLU A 43 -7.11 -18.72 -1.80
N LYS A 44 -6.05 -17.91 -1.97
CA LYS A 44 -6.08 -16.46 -1.71
C LYS A 44 -5.54 -15.71 -2.91
N ALA A 45 -6.37 -15.58 -3.94
CA ALA A 45 -6.18 -14.54 -4.93
C ALA A 45 -6.07 -13.21 -4.19
N ASN A 46 -4.88 -12.61 -4.24
CA ASN A 46 -4.63 -11.30 -3.67
C ASN A 46 -5.69 -10.33 -4.23
N HIS A 47 -6.69 -10.01 -3.41
CA HIS A 47 -7.78 -9.12 -3.77
C HIS A 47 -7.21 -7.70 -3.79
N SER A 48 -6.70 -7.28 -4.96
CA SER A 48 -6.21 -5.92 -5.20
C SER A 48 -7.33 -4.86 -5.20
N GLY A 49 -8.58 -5.25 -4.93
CA GLY A 49 -9.76 -4.37 -5.00
C GLY A 49 -9.82 -3.29 -3.93
N TYR A 50 -9.09 -3.42 -2.81
CA TYR A 50 -9.07 -2.39 -1.77
C TYR A 50 -7.93 -1.36 -1.94
N GLU A 51 -7.06 -1.53 -2.93
CA GLU A 51 -5.86 -0.71 -3.13
C GLU A 51 -6.09 0.52 -4.03
N SER A 52 -7.32 0.82 -4.47
CA SER A 52 -7.57 1.98 -5.35
C SER A 52 -9.02 2.47 -5.35
N SER A 53 -9.40 3.27 -4.35
CA SER A 53 -10.36 4.35 -4.58
C SER A 53 -9.55 5.64 -4.69
N PHE A 54 -9.39 6.12 -5.92
CA PHE A 54 -8.75 7.41 -6.24
C PHE A 54 -9.64 8.61 -5.92
N ASP A 55 -10.81 8.38 -5.31
CA ASP A 55 -11.75 9.44 -4.96
C ASP A 55 -11.13 10.33 -3.89
N ASN A 56 -10.62 11.48 -4.35
CA ASN A 56 -9.96 12.51 -3.57
C ASN A 56 -10.89 13.22 -2.56
N GLU A 57 -12.19 12.90 -2.57
CA GLU A 57 -13.21 13.66 -1.83
C GLU A 57 -13.51 13.13 -0.42
N GLN A 58 -13.12 11.89 -0.08
CA GLN A 58 -13.44 11.35 1.24
C GLN A 58 -12.17 11.13 2.06
N LYS A 59 -12.14 11.77 3.25
CA LYS A 59 -11.24 11.45 4.37
C LYS A 59 -11.51 10.00 4.81
N ASN A 60 -11.04 9.05 4.02
CA ASN A 60 -11.11 7.64 4.34
C ASN A 60 -10.20 7.39 5.55
N THR A 61 -10.79 7.29 6.74
CA THR A 61 -10.09 6.96 8.00
C THR A 61 -9.38 5.59 7.96
N ARG A 62 -9.67 4.77 6.94
CA ARG A 62 -9.01 3.50 6.68
C ARG A 62 -7.60 3.66 6.08
N ARG A 63 -7.29 4.83 5.48
CA ARG A 63 -6.00 5.06 4.85
C ARG A 63 -4.97 5.52 5.89
N THR A 64 -3.91 4.74 6.06
CA THR A 64 -2.80 5.02 7.00
C THR A 64 -1.74 5.99 6.46
N GLY A 65 -1.99 6.66 5.33
CA GLY A 65 -1.06 7.65 4.76
C GLY A 65 -1.43 8.16 3.37
N ALA A 66 -0.67 9.12 2.86
CA ALA A 66 -0.78 9.61 1.47
C ALA A 66 -0.29 8.56 0.45
N PRO A 67 -0.71 8.62 -0.83
CA PRO A 67 -0.15 7.77 -1.87
C PRO A 67 1.35 8.00 -2.03
N ILE A 68 2.11 6.92 -2.22
CA ILE A 68 3.51 6.98 -2.59
C ILE A 68 3.68 6.88 -4.10
N THR A 69 4.66 7.56 -4.66
CA THR A 69 4.92 7.57 -6.11
C THR A 69 6.40 7.44 -6.41
N LEU A 70 6.78 6.50 -7.28
CA LEU A 70 8.18 6.27 -7.69
C LEU A 70 8.81 7.44 -8.46
N SER A 71 7.99 8.31 -9.04
CA SER A 71 8.45 9.49 -9.79
C SER A 71 9.04 10.59 -8.90
N ARG A 72 8.78 10.55 -7.58
CA ARG A 72 9.27 11.53 -6.63
C ARG A 72 10.43 10.93 -5.82
N ASN A 73 11.52 11.68 -5.67
CA ASN A 73 12.75 11.21 -5.01
C ASN A 73 12.55 10.67 -3.58
N ASP A 74 11.66 11.27 -2.80
CA ASP A 74 11.33 10.81 -1.44
C ASP A 74 10.07 9.93 -1.40
N PHE A 75 9.64 9.41 -2.56
CA PHE A 75 8.45 8.58 -2.74
C PHE A 75 7.14 9.21 -2.20
N GLY A 76 7.10 10.50 -1.90
CA GLY A 76 5.94 11.12 -1.23
C GLY A 76 5.89 10.89 0.28
N LEU A 77 6.98 10.44 0.91
CA LEU A 77 7.08 10.20 2.36
C LEU A 77 7.28 11.50 3.18
N SER A 78 7.30 12.67 2.55
CA SER A 78 7.36 13.95 3.25
C SER A 78 6.04 14.28 3.94
N THR A 79 6.12 14.82 5.16
CA THR A 79 4.96 15.32 5.91
C THR A 79 5.02 16.85 6.07
N VAL A 80 3.90 17.44 6.49
CA VAL A 80 3.79 18.87 6.82
C VAL A 80 3.12 19.00 8.17
N ILE A 81 3.78 19.71 9.10
CA ILE A 81 3.17 20.06 10.38
C ILE A 81 2.29 21.29 10.19
N ASN A 82 1.00 21.16 10.52
CA ASN A 82 0.04 22.25 10.41
C ASN A 82 0.46 23.46 11.28
N SER A 83 0.13 24.67 10.82
CA SER A 83 0.38 25.93 11.55
C SER A 83 -0.52 26.07 12.78
N GLU A 84 -1.67 25.41 12.77
CA GLU A 84 -2.62 25.39 13.88
C GLU A 84 -2.01 24.73 15.12
N ASN A 85 -2.25 25.33 16.28
CA ASN A 85 -1.81 24.80 17.57
C ASN A 85 -2.86 23.83 18.13
N ILE A 86 -3.23 22.82 17.33
CA ILE A 86 -4.12 21.74 17.73
C ILE A 86 -3.46 20.39 17.50
N ASP A 87 -3.74 19.43 18.38
CA ASP A 87 -3.30 18.06 18.22
C ASP A 87 -4.23 17.28 17.26
N VAL A 88 -3.87 16.01 17.00
CA VAL A 88 -4.64 15.11 16.13
C VAL A 88 -6.04 14.77 16.66
N HIS A 89 -6.28 15.00 17.95
CA HIS A 89 -7.56 14.81 18.61
C HIS A 89 -8.35 16.13 18.72
N GLY A 90 -7.84 17.23 18.16
CA GLY A 90 -8.47 18.56 18.18
C GLY A 90 -8.26 19.36 19.47
N LYS A 91 -7.39 18.93 20.39
CA LYS A 91 -7.07 19.69 21.61
C LYS A 91 -6.02 20.75 21.33
N SER A 92 -6.18 21.92 21.95
CA SER A 92 -5.21 23.00 21.85
C SER A 92 -3.87 22.64 22.50
N ILE A 93 -2.77 23.00 21.84
CA ILE A 93 -1.42 22.77 22.35
C ILE A 93 -1.16 23.72 23.53
N PRO A 94 -0.73 23.22 24.70
CA PRO A 94 -0.44 24.05 25.86
C PRO A 94 0.61 25.12 25.56
N PHE A 95 0.45 26.32 26.15
CA PHE A 95 1.37 27.44 25.95
C PHE A 95 2.84 27.07 26.25
N ALA A 96 3.08 26.27 27.29
CA ALA A 96 4.40 25.79 27.66
C ALA A 96 5.11 24.99 26.54
N PHE A 97 4.35 24.34 25.65
CA PHE A 97 4.90 23.54 24.56
C PHE A 97 4.92 24.28 23.20
N SER A 98 4.26 25.44 23.11
CA SER A 98 4.12 26.22 21.87
C SER A 98 5.45 26.60 21.23
N SER A 99 6.44 27.01 22.04
CA SER A 99 7.79 27.36 21.57
C SER A 99 8.52 26.16 20.95
N THR A 100 8.38 24.97 21.56
CA THR A 100 8.92 23.72 21.05
C THR A 100 8.29 23.35 19.71
N VAL A 101 6.96 23.39 19.61
CA VAL A 101 6.26 23.09 18.34
C VAL A 101 6.64 24.08 17.26
N LYS A 102 6.76 25.37 17.58
CA LYS A 102 7.22 26.40 16.62
C LYS A 102 8.61 26.07 16.07
N ARG A 103 9.54 25.64 16.92
CA ARG A 103 10.88 25.22 16.50
C ARG A 103 10.83 23.99 15.59
N ILE A 104 10.01 23.00 15.93
CA ILE A 104 9.84 21.80 15.11
C ILE A 104 9.27 22.17 13.73
N ARG A 105 8.26 23.05 13.65
CA ARG A 105 7.71 23.55 12.38
C ARG A 105 8.76 24.23 11.49
N ILE A 106 9.64 25.04 12.09
CA ILE A 106 10.73 25.70 11.36
C ILE A 106 11.68 24.64 10.78
N GLN A 107 12.02 23.62 11.57
CA GLN A 107 12.92 22.56 11.12
C GLN A 107 12.29 21.71 10.01
N ASP A 108 11.01 21.39 10.14
CA ASP A 108 10.20 20.70 9.13
C ASP A 108 10.21 21.49 7.80
N ALA A 109 9.97 22.81 7.84
CA ALA A 109 10.03 23.68 6.65
C ALA A 109 11.42 23.72 6.00
N LYS A 110 12.49 23.86 6.79
CA LYS A 110 13.87 23.84 6.27
C LYS A 110 14.21 22.52 5.58
N SER A 111 13.79 21.40 6.17
CA SER A 111 14.06 20.06 5.63
C SER A 111 13.42 19.82 4.26
N ARG A 112 12.35 20.54 3.92
CA ARG A 112 11.71 20.49 2.59
C ARG A 112 12.41 21.37 1.56
N LEU A 113 12.81 22.59 1.94
CA LEU A 113 13.48 23.51 1.03
C LEU A 113 14.82 22.92 0.54
N ALA A 114 15.57 22.26 1.41
CA ALA A 114 16.83 21.61 1.06
C ALA A 114 16.68 20.40 0.11
N LYS A 115 15.46 19.87 -0.09
CA LYS A 115 15.20 18.75 -1.01
C LYS A 115 14.90 19.20 -2.45
N HIS A 116 14.73 20.50 -2.68
CA HIS A 116 14.38 21.09 -3.97
C HIS A 116 15.55 21.81 -4.67
N SER A 117 16.74 21.79 -4.07
CA SER A 117 18.00 22.31 -4.62
C SER A 117 18.93 21.18 -5.01
#